data_AF-W7IIN5-F1
#
_entry.id   AF-W7IIN5-F1
#
_cell.length_a   1.000
_cell.length_b   1.000
_cell.length_c   1.000
_cell.angle_alpha   90.00
_cell.angle_beta   90.00
_cell.angle_gamma   90.00
#
_symmetry.space_group_name_H-M   'P 1'
#
loop_
_entity.id
_entity.type
_entity.pdbx_description
1 polymer ?
#
loop_
_entity_poly.entity_id
_entity_poly.type
_entity_poly.pdbx_seq_one_letter_code
_entity_poly.pdbx_strand_id
1 'polypeptide(L)'
;MDDVVAHVVGIVRHSSTSEAHRWFTAVRTAHDESGGDWARFTEHLSAQATGSFPDDEVRQFLDAVESAGGIGVIGDLVDLGPDRLAAEYEAATAADDPGGKPAGYDEQAWVAFLAENGPRWDGDEASWEQFAAWFHYTAVEAGVGEPAGSLLEYLSGVPDRVAEFGRYGVVIDAAVVEDEGRWNTYLAENGPFWNGSPDTWAQFRDWFLHYAREARVGTTAGSFVEYVEQHSDPVAAFGEYGITPAATPRSDDADEVLHRLEQDLIGPLAERLAGDLPGLSAGEREHLVRRAVAARLGDGTGGA
;
A
#
# COMPACT_ATOMS: atom_id res chain seq x y z
N MET A 1 41.87 -5.13 -11.12
CA MET A 1 41.83 -3.66 -11.23
C MET A 1 40.45 -3.28 -11.75
N ASP A 2 40.02 -3.81 -12.90
CA ASP A 2 38.67 -3.62 -13.46
C ASP A 2 37.51 -3.93 -12.49
N ASP A 3 37.57 -5.03 -11.72
CA ASP A 3 36.50 -5.35 -10.74
C ASP A 3 36.40 -4.34 -9.59
N VAL A 4 37.52 -3.77 -9.16
CA VAL A 4 37.55 -2.79 -8.05
C VAL A 4 37.02 -1.45 -8.52
N VAL A 5 37.37 -1.04 -9.73
CA VAL A 5 36.84 0.17 -10.37
C VAL A 5 35.33 0.04 -10.58
N ALA A 6 34.86 -1.09 -11.13
CA ALA A 6 33.44 -1.35 -11.30
C ALA A 6 32.67 -1.33 -9.97
N HIS A 7 33.25 -1.94 -8.92
CA HIS A 7 32.63 -1.92 -7.59
C HIS A 7 32.52 -0.51 -7.01
N VAL A 8 33.58 0.30 -7.09
CA VAL A 8 33.57 1.67 -6.57
C VAL A 8 32.63 2.57 -7.39
N VAL A 9 32.57 2.39 -8.71
CA VAL A 9 31.63 3.11 -9.59
C VAL A 9 30.18 2.74 -9.29
N GLY A 10 29.87 1.47 -8.98
CA GLY A 10 28.51 1.02 -8.65
C GLY A 10 27.97 1.51 -7.31
N ILE A 11 28.83 1.94 -6.39
CA ILE A 11 28.42 2.50 -5.08
C ILE A 11 27.88 3.93 -5.23
N VAL A 12 28.39 4.65 -6.22
CA VAL A 12 28.03 6.04 -6.49
C VAL A 12 26.68 6.06 -7.22
N ARG A 13 25.56 6.23 -6.51
CA ARG A 13 24.21 6.21 -7.13
C ARG A 13 23.74 7.61 -7.52
N HIS A 14 24.30 8.15 -8.60
CA HIS A 14 23.85 9.43 -9.15
C HIS A 14 22.67 9.32 -10.12
N SER A 15 21.84 10.35 -10.16
CA SER A 15 20.62 10.35 -10.96
C SER A 15 20.85 10.57 -12.46
N SER A 16 22.07 10.95 -12.87
CA SER A 16 22.43 11.19 -14.27
C SER A 16 23.92 11.06 -14.58
N THR A 17 24.28 10.82 -15.84
CA THR A 17 25.67 10.84 -16.34
C THR A 17 26.38 12.17 -16.09
N SER A 18 25.64 13.29 -16.14
CA SER A 18 26.21 14.63 -15.85
C SER A 18 26.54 14.83 -14.36
N GLU A 19 25.79 14.20 -13.46
CA GLU A 19 26.14 14.15 -12.03
C GLU A 19 27.35 13.29 -11.77
N ALA A 20 27.42 12.10 -12.39
CA ALA A 20 28.59 11.24 -12.31
C ALA A 20 29.86 11.93 -12.82
N HIS A 21 29.79 12.65 -13.95
CA HIS A 21 30.93 13.42 -14.44
C HIS A 21 31.38 14.51 -13.45
N ARG A 22 30.44 15.24 -12.84
CA ARG A 22 30.74 16.25 -11.80
C ARG A 22 31.39 15.62 -10.58
N TRP A 23 30.88 14.48 -10.13
CA TRP A 23 31.43 13.73 -9.02
C TRP A 23 32.88 13.29 -9.26
N PHE A 24 33.14 12.61 -10.39
CA PHE A 24 34.49 12.16 -10.71
C PHE A 24 35.46 13.33 -10.97
N THR A 25 34.95 14.50 -11.37
CA THR A 25 35.75 15.72 -11.44
C THR A 25 36.15 16.22 -10.05
N ALA A 26 35.25 16.17 -9.06
CA ALA A 26 35.57 16.49 -7.67
C ALA A 26 36.58 15.49 -7.08
N VAL A 27 36.40 14.19 -7.32
CA VAL A 27 37.35 13.15 -6.89
C VAL A 27 38.75 13.41 -7.45
N ARG A 28 38.88 13.72 -8.75
CA ARG A 28 40.17 14.06 -9.35
C ARG A 28 40.78 15.31 -8.73
N THR A 29 39.99 16.37 -8.56
CA THR A 29 40.49 17.64 -8.01
C THR A 29 40.99 17.44 -6.58
N ALA A 30 40.24 16.72 -5.75
CA ALA A 30 40.65 16.37 -4.38
C ALA A 30 41.93 15.51 -4.34
N HIS A 31 42.10 14.60 -5.30
CA HIS A 31 43.32 13.79 -5.43
C HIS A 31 44.55 14.63 -5.81
N ASP A 32 44.40 15.52 -6.78
CA ASP A 32 45.49 16.41 -7.21
C ASP A 32 45.93 17.35 -6.08
N GLU A 33 44.98 17.84 -5.27
CA GLU A 33 45.24 18.70 -4.10
C GLU A 33 45.85 17.95 -2.92
N SER A 34 45.51 16.67 -2.74
CA SER A 34 46.00 15.88 -1.59
C SER A 34 47.47 15.48 -1.71
N GLY A 35 48.01 15.42 -2.92
CA GLY A 35 49.37 14.96 -3.18
C GLY A 35 49.59 13.49 -2.84
N GLY A 36 48.54 12.66 -2.91
CA GLY A 36 48.60 11.23 -2.59
C GLY A 36 48.48 10.90 -1.10
N ASP A 37 48.09 11.85 -0.26
CA ASP A 37 47.79 11.61 1.15
C ASP A 37 46.29 11.32 1.35
N TRP A 38 45.97 10.18 1.97
CA TRP A 38 44.58 9.75 2.16
C TRP A 38 43.79 10.69 3.05
N ALA A 39 44.35 11.15 4.18
CA ALA A 39 43.65 12.00 5.13
C ALA A 39 43.34 13.38 4.52
N ARG A 40 44.27 13.94 3.73
CA ARG A 40 44.01 15.16 2.97
C ARG A 40 42.98 14.94 1.87
N PHE A 41 43.04 13.81 1.17
CA PHE A 41 42.05 13.50 0.13
C PHE A 41 40.63 13.47 0.68
N THR A 42 40.41 12.80 1.82
CA THR A 42 39.06 12.74 2.43
C THR A 42 38.56 14.11 2.89
N GLU A 43 39.44 14.96 3.43
CA GLU A 43 39.14 16.34 3.79
C GLU A 43 38.77 17.18 2.56
N HIS A 44 39.58 17.15 1.51
CA HIS A 44 39.36 17.89 0.28
C HIS A 44 38.09 17.44 -0.45
N LEU A 45 37.87 16.13 -0.57
CA LEU A 45 36.68 15.60 -1.23
C LEU A 45 35.42 15.99 -0.47
N SER A 46 35.41 15.87 0.86
CA SER A 46 34.28 16.27 1.70
C SER A 46 33.98 17.76 1.51
N ALA A 47 35.00 18.61 1.55
CA ALA A 47 34.84 20.06 1.37
C ALA A 47 34.31 20.43 -0.03
N GLN A 48 34.76 19.76 -1.08
CA GLN A 48 34.32 20.02 -2.46
C GLN A 48 32.93 19.44 -2.75
N ALA A 49 32.59 18.29 -2.18
CA ALA A 49 31.29 17.65 -2.37
C ALA A 49 30.17 18.29 -1.54
N THR A 50 30.50 18.97 -0.44
CA THR A 50 29.54 19.65 0.44
C THR A 50 28.62 20.57 -0.36
N GLY A 51 27.31 20.33 -0.25
CA GLY A 51 26.27 21.13 -0.90
C GLY A 51 25.98 20.76 -2.36
N SER A 52 26.82 19.93 -3.00
CA SER A 52 26.55 19.37 -4.33
C SER A 52 26.11 17.90 -4.28
N PHE A 53 26.53 17.17 -3.24
CA PHE A 53 26.22 15.76 -3.03
C PHE A 53 25.83 15.50 -1.57
N PRO A 54 24.99 14.49 -1.28
CA PRO A 54 24.66 14.11 0.09
C PRO A 54 25.89 13.60 0.87
N ASP A 55 26.05 14.05 2.12
CA ASP A 55 27.19 13.64 2.97
C ASP A 55 27.29 12.13 3.18
N ASP A 56 26.16 11.43 3.15
CA ASP A 56 26.11 9.97 3.30
C ASP A 56 26.68 9.24 2.06
N GLU A 57 26.46 9.76 0.85
CA GLU A 57 27.04 9.20 -0.37
C GLU A 57 28.56 9.39 -0.38
N VAL A 58 29.03 10.58 0.01
CA VAL A 58 30.46 10.87 0.14
C VAL A 58 31.11 9.90 1.13
N ARG A 59 30.47 9.65 2.27
CA ARG A 59 30.98 8.72 3.29
C ARG A 59 31.03 7.28 2.78
N GLN A 60 29.95 6.80 2.16
CA GLN A 60 29.91 5.44 1.59
C GLN A 60 30.99 5.22 0.53
N PHE A 61 31.22 6.22 -0.33
CA PHE A 61 32.31 6.17 -1.30
C PHE A 61 33.67 6.09 -0.62
N LEU A 62 33.93 6.93 0.38
CA LEU A 62 35.20 6.94 1.11
C LEU A 62 35.47 5.60 1.83
N ASP A 63 34.46 5.04 2.51
CA ASP A 63 34.55 3.76 3.20
C ASP A 63 34.86 2.61 2.22
N ALA A 64 34.24 2.63 1.03
CA ALA A 64 34.46 1.64 -0.01
C ALA A 64 35.86 1.72 -0.61
N VAL A 65 36.32 2.93 -0.92
CA VAL A 65 37.66 3.17 -1.44
C VAL A 65 38.72 2.78 -0.40
N GLU A 66 38.53 3.14 0.87
CA GLU A 66 39.44 2.76 1.96
C GLU A 66 39.57 1.23 2.04
N SER A 67 38.44 0.53 2.04
CA SER A 67 38.37 -0.93 2.05
C SER A 67 39.03 -1.58 0.83
N ALA A 68 39.06 -0.89 -0.31
CA ALA A 68 39.63 -1.37 -1.56
C ALA A 68 41.14 -1.09 -1.72
N GLY A 69 41.76 -0.31 -0.82
CA GLY A 69 43.18 0.07 -0.89
C GLY A 69 43.45 1.57 -0.81
N GLY A 70 42.44 2.38 -0.51
CA GLY A 70 42.56 3.80 -0.22
C GLY A 70 43.05 4.60 -1.42
N ILE A 71 44.06 5.45 -1.17
CA ILE A 71 44.55 6.41 -2.17
C ILE A 71 45.09 5.75 -3.46
N GLY A 72 45.56 4.50 -3.39
CA GLY A 72 46.02 3.77 -4.59
C GLY A 72 44.89 3.54 -5.59
N VAL A 73 43.69 3.21 -5.09
CA VAL A 73 42.48 3.03 -5.93
C VAL A 73 42.04 4.36 -6.54
N ILE A 74 42.16 5.46 -5.80
CA ILE A 74 41.86 6.79 -6.35
C ILE A 74 42.82 7.15 -7.50
N GLY A 75 44.11 6.80 -7.38
CA GLY A 75 45.07 6.97 -8.47
C GLY A 75 44.62 6.25 -9.76
N ASP A 76 44.22 4.98 -9.64
CA ASP A 76 43.71 4.19 -10.76
C ASP A 76 42.43 4.83 -11.38
N LEU A 77 41.52 5.35 -10.55
CA LEU A 77 40.32 6.06 -11.01
C LEU A 77 40.67 7.36 -11.74
N VAL A 78 41.60 8.14 -11.19
CA VAL A 78 42.03 9.41 -11.77
C VAL A 78 42.69 9.22 -13.14
N ASP A 79 43.47 8.15 -13.31
CA ASP A 79 44.12 7.80 -14.58
C ASP A 79 43.12 7.45 -15.68
N LEU A 80 41.93 6.92 -15.34
CA LEU A 80 40.84 6.68 -16.30
C LEU A 80 40.18 7.99 -16.75
N GLY A 81 40.10 8.97 -15.85
CA GLY A 81 39.52 10.28 -16.11
C GLY A 81 37.98 10.33 -16.00
N PRO A 82 37.42 11.53 -15.78
CA PRO A 82 36.00 11.68 -15.44
C PRO A 82 35.05 11.31 -16.59
N ASP A 83 35.45 11.51 -17.86
CA ASP A 83 34.63 11.15 -19.02
C ASP A 83 34.45 9.63 -19.14
N ARG A 84 35.54 8.88 -18.98
CA ARG A 84 35.51 7.42 -19.07
C ARG A 84 34.77 6.83 -17.88
N LEU A 85 35.03 7.32 -16.67
CA LEU A 85 34.32 6.87 -15.47
C LEU A 85 32.81 7.18 -15.53
N ALA A 86 32.41 8.33 -16.09
CA ALA A 86 31.00 8.62 -16.31
C ALA A 86 30.36 7.68 -17.35
N ALA A 87 31.08 7.31 -18.42
CA ALA A 87 30.60 6.33 -19.38
C ALA A 87 30.53 4.90 -18.81
N GLU A 88 31.50 4.51 -17.98
CA GLU A 88 31.49 3.22 -17.27
C GLU A 88 30.36 3.20 -16.22
N TYR A 89 30.08 4.33 -15.56
CA TYR A 89 28.92 4.49 -14.68
C TYR A 89 27.60 4.32 -15.42
N GLU A 90 27.46 4.95 -16.59
CA GLU A 90 26.28 4.77 -17.44
C GLU A 90 26.13 3.32 -17.91
N ALA A 91 27.22 2.66 -18.28
CA ALA A 91 27.20 1.25 -18.67
C ALA A 91 26.86 0.33 -17.49
N ALA A 92 27.40 0.61 -16.29
CA ALA A 92 27.13 -0.16 -15.08
C ALA A 92 25.68 0.03 -14.62
N THR A 93 25.16 1.25 -14.62
CA THR A 93 23.75 1.53 -14.30
C THR A 93 22.79 0.98 -15.35
N ALA A 94 23.17 0.95 -16.62
CA ALA A 94 22.39 0.26 -17.65
C ALA A 94 22.40 -1.27 -17.51
N ALA A 95 23.43 -1.85 -16.87
CA ALA A 95 23.56 -3.28 -16.62
C ALA A 95 22.93 -3.72 -15.28
N ASP A 96 22.96 -2.86 -14.26
CA ASP A 96 22.33 -3.04 -12.94
C ASP A 96 20.91 -2.47 -12.88
N ASP A 97 20.39 -1.92 -13.97
CA ASP A 97 18.96 -1.74 -14.16
C ASP A 97 18.36 -3.14 -14.44
N PRO A 98 17.60 -3.74 -13.50
CA PRO A 98 16.88 -4.99 -13.78
C PRO A 98 15.80 -4.82 -14.86
N GLY A 99 15.62 -3.60 -15.39
CA GLY A 99 14.85 -3.26 -16.58
C GLY A 99 15.69 -2.99 -17.83
N GLY A 100 16.97 -3.40 -17.87
CA GLY A 100 17.88 -3.25 -19.01
C GLY A 100 17.16 -3.56 -20.32
N LYS A 101 16.78 -2.50 -21.05
CA LYS A 101 15.81 -2.56 -22.13
C LYS A 101 16.14 -3.69 -23.10
N PRO A 102 15.37 -4.80 -23.13
CA PRO A 102 15.51 -5.75 -24.22
C PRO A 102 15.35 -4.99 -25.54
N ALA A 103 16.09 -5.37 -26.58
CA ALA A 103 15.96 -4.74 -27.88
C ALA A 103 14.50 -4.87 -28.36
N GLY A 104 13.73 -3.77 -28.33
CA GLY A 104 12.28 -3.76 -28.54
C GLY A 104 11.43 -3.39 -27.34
N TYR A 105 12.03 -3.05 -26.18
CA TYR A 105 11.32 -2.52 -25.03
C TYR A 105 10.68 -1.17 -25.38
N ASP A 106 9.37 -1.11 -25.23
CA ASP A 106 8.59 0.10 -25.37
C ASP A 106 8.30 0.69 -23.98
N GLU A 107 9.08 1.70 -23.61
CA GLU A 107 8.91 2.43 -22.35
C GLU A 107 7.51 3.02 -22.21
N GLN A 108 6.93 3.51 -23.30
CA GLN A 108 5.60 4.10 -23.25
C GLN A 108 4.55 3.03 -23.00
N ALA A 109 4.71 1.83 -23.59
CA ALA A 109 3.84 0.70 -23.31
C ALA A 109 3.94 0.27 -21.84
N TRP A 110 5.15 0.24 -21.26
CA TRP A 110 5.33 -0.08 -19.85
C TRP A 110 4.70 0.94 -18.91
N VAL A 111 4.97 2.24 -19.12
CA VAL A 111 4.40 3.31 -18.30
C VAL A 111 2.87 3.32 -18.39
N ALA A 112 2.31 3.13 -19.59
CA ALA A 112 0.86 3.02 -19.79
C ALA A 112 0.29 1.80 -19.04
N PHE A 113 0.98 0.65 -19.14
CA PHE A 113 0.58 -0.57 -18.45
C PHE A 113 0.56 -0.39 -16.92
N LEU A 114 1.62 0.22 -16.35
CA LEU A 114 1.70 0.52 -14.92
C LEU A 114 0.58 1.44 -14.46
N ALA A 115 0.32 2.52 -15.20
CA ALA A 115 -0.72 3.48 -14.87
C ALA A 115 -2.13 2.85 -14.89
N GLU A 116 -2.39 1.92 -15.80
CA GLU A 116 -3.69 1.25 -15.90
C GLU A 116 -3.87 0.11 -14.87
N ASN A 117 -2.82 -0.70 -14.67
CA ASN A 117 -2.94 -1.96 -13.94
C ASN A 117 -2.40 -1.90 -12.51
N GLY A 118 -1.48 -0.98 -12.22
CA GLY A 118 -0.93 -0.77 -10.89
C GLY A 118 -2.01 -0.48 -9.84
N PRO A 119 -2.90 0.51 -10.06
CA PRO A 119 -3.97 0.86 -9.11
C PRO A 119 -5.03 -0.23 -8.87
N ARG A 120 -4.94 -1.39 -9.55
CA ARG A 120 -5.85 -2.52 -9.29
C ARG A 120 -5.46 -3.35 -8.07
N TRP A 121 -4.26 -3.18 -7.55
CA TRP A 121 -3.95 -3.63 -6.20
C TRP A 121 -4.63 -2.71 -5.19
N ASP A 122 -5.23 -3.27 -4.15
CA ASP A 122 -5.86 -2.53 -3.06
C ASP A 122 -4.88 -2.19 -1.94
N GLY A 123 -3.59 -2.44 -2.11
CA GLY A 123 -2.57 -2.19 -1.08
C GLY A 123 -2.64 -3.16 0.11
N ASP A 124 -3.57 -4.11 0.13
CA ASP A 124 -3.64 -5.14 1.16
C ASP A 124 -2.62 -6.24 0.87
N GLU A 125 -1.80 -6.56 1.86
CA GLU A 125 -0.82 -7.63 1.75
C GLU A 125 -1.48 -9.00 1.58
N ALA A 126 -2.69 -9.19 2.12
CA ALA A 126 -3.45 -10.42 1.95
C ALA A 126 -3.86 -10.67 0.49
N SER A 127 -4.01 -9.61 -0.32
CA SER A 127 -4.37 -9.70 -1.75
C SER A 127 -3.14 -9.73 -2.66
N TRP A 128 -1.94 -9.49 -2.13
CA TRP A 128 -0.72 -9.27 -2.90
C TRP A 128 -0.39 -10.42 -3.86
N GLU A 129 -0.37 -11.68 -3.39
CA GLU A 129 -0.02 -12.82 -4.24
C GLU A 129 -0.96 -12.97 -5.44
N GLN A 130 -2.26 -12.74 -5.22
CA GLN A 130 -3.26 -12.81 -6.28
C GLN A 130 -3.09 -11.66 -7.27
N PHE A 131 -2.84 -10.44 -6.77
CA PHE A 131 -2.55 -9.28 -7.60
C PHE A 131 -1.29 -9.52 -8.45
N ALA A 132 -0.18 -9.94 -7.83
CA ALA A 132 1.11 -10.16 -8.51
C ALA A 132 0.99 -11.18 -9.64
N ALA A 133 0.30 -12.30 -9.41
CA ALA A 133 0.07 -13.32 -10.42
C ALA A 133 -0.77 -12.77 -11.60
N TRP A 134 -1.86 -12.05 -11.30
CA TRP A 134 -2.71 -11.44 -12.31
C TRP A 134 -1.99 -10.32 -13.11
N PHE A 135 -1.24 -9.48 -12.41
CA PHE A 135 -0.49 -8.35 -12.98
C PHE A 135 0.56 -8.87 -13.97
N HIS A 136 1.35 -9.88 -13.57
CA HIS A 136 2.34 -10.51 -14.44
C HIS A 136 1.69 -11.16 -15.67
N TYR A 137 0.60 -11.91 -15.49
CA TYR A 137 -0.12 -12.52 -16.61
C TYR A 137 -0.59 -11.46 -17.62
N THR A 138 -1.20 -10.39 -17.14
CA THR A 138 -1.70 -9.28 -17.99
C THR A 138 -0.55 -8.56 -18.69
N ALA A 139 0.60 -8.42 -18.02
CA ALA A 139 1.80 -7.81 -18.59
C ALA A 139 2.39 -8.63 -19.74
N VAL A 140 2.43 -9.96 -19.61
CA VAL A 140 2.85 -10.88 -20.68
C VAL A 140 1.95 -10.71 -21.91
N GLU A 141 0.63 -10.67 -21.73
CA GLU A 141 -0.33 -10.44 -22.83
C GLU A 141 -0.15 -9.06 -23.50
N ALA A 142 0.24 -8.04 -22.72
CA ALA A 142 0.52 -6.69 -23.21
C ALA A 142 1.93 -6.54 -23.82
N GLY A 143 2.77 -7.59 -23.82
CA GLY A 143 4.14 -7.54 -24.33
C GLY A 143 5.14 -6.84 -23.41
N VAL A 144 4.78 -6.57 -22.16
CA VAL A 144 5.61 -5.95 -21.12
C VAL A 144 5.83 -6.90 -19.93
N GLY A 145 5.82 -8.20 -20.19
CA GLY A 145 5.94 -9.24 -19.15
C GLY A 145 7.27 -9.22 -18.41
N GLU A 146 8.38 -8.99 -19.12
CA GLU A 146 9.73 -8.94 -18.53
C GLU A 146 9.89 -7.82 -17.48
N PRO A 147 9.58 -6.52 -17.79
CA PRO A 147 9.66 -5.49 -16.76
C PRO A 147 8.66 -5.67 -15.62
N ALA A 148 7.49 -6.27 -15.88
CA ALA A 148 6.56 -6.62 -14.81
C ALA A 148 7.12 -7.71 -13.88
N GLY A 149 7.79 -8.72 -14.44
CA GLY A 149 8.48 -9.76 -13.66
C GLY A 149 9.56 -9.17 -12.77
N SER A 150 10.45 -8.34 -13.34
CA SER A 150 11.52 -7.65 -12.59
C SER A 150 10.97 -6.75 -11.49
N LEU A 151 9.91 -5.99 -11.77
CA LEU A 151 9.27 -5.15 -10.75
C LEU A 151 8.69 -5.99 -9.61
N LEU A 152 7.97 -7.07 -9.91
CA LEU A 152 7.36 -7.92 -8.89
C LEU A 152 8.40 -8.65 -8.04
N GLU A 153 9.49 -9.11 -8.65
CA GLU A 153 10.62 -9.71 -7.94
C GLU A 153 11.26 -8.68 -6.98
N TYR A 154 11.53 -7.47 -7.46
CA TYR A 154 12.02 -6.39 -6.62
C TYR A 154 11.08 -6.07 -5.45
N LEU A 155 9.80 -5.84 -5.75
CA LEU A 155 8.78 -5.53 -4.74
C LEU A 155 8.60 -6.65 -3.71
N SER A 156 8.84 -7.91 -4.06
CA SER A 156 8.76 -9.02 -3.11
C SER A 156 9.70 -8.84 -1.90
N GLY A 157 10.84 -8.18 -2.07
CA GLY A 157 11.81 -7.88 -1.01
C GLY A 157 11.60 -6.56 -0.28
N VAL A 158 10.63 -5.74 -0.69
CA VAL A 158 10.38 -4.40 -0.11
C VAL A 158 9.24 -4.45 0.91
N PRO A 159 9.43 -3.93 2.14
CA PRO A 159 8.40 -3.97 3.18
C PRO A 159 7.23 -3.00 2.95
N ASP A 160 7.44 -1.91 2.20
CA ASP A 160 6.40 -0.92 1.87
C ASP A 160 6.24 -0.80 0.34
N ARG A 161 5.49 -1.75 -0.23
CA ARG A 161 5.27 -1.84 -1.68
C ARG A 161 4.39 -0.70 -2.21
N VAL A 162 3.51 -0.15 -1.38
CA VAL A 162 2.64 0.97 -1.74
C VAL A 162 3.48 2.22 -1.98
N ALA A 163 4.38 2.56 -1.05
CA ALA A 163 5.31 3.66 -1.23
C ALA A 163 6.22 3.46 -2.45
N GLU A 164 6.64 2.21 -2.67
CA GLU A 164 7.52 1.88 -3.80
C GLU A 164 6.80 2.00 -5.15
N PHE A 165 5.56 1.53 -5.29
CA PHE A 165 4.72 1.82 -6.47
C PHE A 165 4.57 3.33 -6.72
N GLY A 166 4.46 4.12 -5.66
CA GLY A 166 4.41 5.58 -5.75
C GLY A 166 5.63 6.19 -6.46
N ARG A 167 6.82 5.59 -6.35
CA ARG A 167 8.02 6.04 -7.07
C ARG A 167 7.92 5.85 -8.58
N TYR A 168 7.12 4.89 -9.03
CA TYR A 168 6.79 4.67 -10.45
C TYR A 168 5.60 5.52 -10.92
N GLY A 169 5.12 6.47 -10.10
CA GLY A 169 3.96 7.31 -10.43
C GLY A 169 2.62 6.56 -10.33
N VAL A 170 2.62 5.34 -9.78
CA VAL A 170 1.40 4.57 -9.55
C VAL A 170 0.80 4.99 -8.22
N VAL A 171 -0.42 5.51 -8.27
CA VAL A 171 -1.21 5.76 -7.06
C VAL A 171 -2.01 4.51 -6.77
N ILE A 172 -1.55 3.74 -5.79
CA ILE A 172 -2.35 2.67 -5.19
C ILE A 172 -3.34 3.36 -4.26
N ASP A 173 -4.63 3.21 -4.53
CA ASP A 173 -5.67 3.50 -3.54
C ASP A 173 -5.61 2.40 -2.48
N ALA A 174 -4.50 2.41 -1.72
CA ALA A 174 -4.27 1.47 -0.65
C ALA A 174 -5.48 1.58 0.27
N ALA A 175 -6.08 0.44 0.61
CA ALA A 175 -6.98 0.31 1.73
C ALA A 175 -6.29 1.04 2.87
N VAL A 176 -6.82 2.22 3.15
CA VAL A 176 -6.25 3.22 4.06
C VAL A 176 -5.75 2.45 5.26
N VAL A 177 -4.44 2.52 5.57
CA VAL A 177 -3.86 2.00 6.81
C VAL A 177 -4.88 2.30 7.89
N GLU A 178 -5.58 1.27 8.38
CA GLU A 178 -6.87 1.47 9.03
C GLU A 178 -6.66 2.45 10.17
N ASP A 179 -7.23 3.65 10.01
CA ASP A 179 -7.11 4.71 10.98
C ASP A 179 -7.73 4.18 12.27
N GLU A 180 -6.91 3.95 13.28
CA GLU A 180 -7.35 3.44 14.58
C GLU A 180 -8.49 4.31 15.14
N GLY A 181 -8.49 5.61 14.86
CA GLY A 181 -9.60 6.52 15.18
C GLY A 181 -10.89 6.19 14.43
N ARG A 182 -10.81 5.80 13.16
CA ARG A 182 -11.95 5.38 12.35
C ARG A 182 -12.51 4.03 12.82
N TRP A 183 -11.65 3.06 13.11
CA TRP A 183 -12.08 1.79 13.70
C TRP A 183 -12.78 2.02 15.05
N ASN A 184 -12.17 2.80 15.94
CA ASN A 184 -12.74 3.08 17.25
C ASN A 184 -14.10 3.81 17.15
N THR A 185 -14.22 4.75 16.21
CA THR A 185 -15.50 5.42 15.92
C THR A 185 -16.54 4.41 15.42
N TYR A 186 -16.17 3.59 14.43
CA TYR A 186 -17.05 2.57 13.88
C TYR A 186 -17.53 1.58 14.93
N LEU A 187 -16.62 1.05 15.74
CA LEU A 187 -16.94 0.10 16.80
C LEU A 187 -17.81 0.73 17.90
N ALA A 188 -17.56 1.98 18.28
CA ALA A 188 -18.37 2.71 19.25
C ALA A 188 -19.80 2.96 18.77
N GLU A 189 -19.98 3.28 17.48
CA GLU A 189 -21.30 3.52 16.89
C GLU A 189 -22.06 2.21 16.64
N ASN A 190 -21.38 1.19 16.13
CA ASN A 190 -22.04 -0.01 15.60
C ASN A 190 -22.03 -1.20 16.57
N GLY A 191 -21.06 -1.28 17.48
CA GLY A 191 -20.93 -2.36 18.44
C GLY A 191 -22.12 -2.52 19.40
N PRO A 192 -22.70 -1.42 19.95
CA PRO A 192 -23.86 -1.49 20.84
C PRO A 192 -25.14 -2.06 20.20
N PHE A 193 -25.23 -2.18 18.87
CA PHE A 193 -26.41 -2.76 18.21
C PHE A 193 -26.56 -4.27 18.40
N TRP A 194 -25.49 -4.97 18.79
CA TRP A 194 -25.65 -6.34 19.25
C TRP A 194 -26.25 -6.35 20.67
N ASN A 195 -27.21 -7.23 20.92
CA ASN A 195 -27.93 -7.27 22.19
C ASN A 195 -27.29 -8.18 23.26
N GLY A 196 -26.12 -8.77 22.95
CA GLY A 196 -25.42 -9.74 23.79
C GLY A 196 -25.96 -11.19 23.70
N SER A 197 -27.02 -11.45 22.93
CA SER A 197 -27.60 -12.78 22.77
C SER A 197 -26.88 -13.58 21.67
N PRO A 198 -26.52 -14.85 21.93
CA PRO A 198 -26.00 -15.76 20.90
C PRO A 198 -26.95 -15.92 19.70
N ASP A 199 -28.27 -15.92 19.95
CA ASP A 199 -29.28 -16.19 18.92
C ASP A 199 -29.32 -15.10 17.82
N THR A 200 -28.91 -13.87 18.15
CA THR A 200 -28.86 -12.75 17.20
C THR A 200 -27.45 -12.45 16.69
N TRP A 201 -26.44 -13.21 17.14
CA TRP A 201 -25.04 -12.96 16.78
C TRP A 201 -24.79 -13.05 15.27
N ALA A 202 -25.28 -14.10 14.61
CA ALA A 202 -25.06 -14.31 13.18
C ALA A 202 -25.61 -13.14 12.34
N GLN A 203 -26.82 -12.68 12.66
CA GLN A 203 -27.44 -11.54 11.97
C GLN A 203 -26.68 -10.23 12.22
N PHE A 204 -26.28 -9.98 13.48
CA PHE A 204 -25.47 -8.83 13.82
C PHE A 204 -24.13 -8.84 13.08
N ARG A 205 -23.41 -9.97 13.09
CA ARG A 205 -22.12 -10.13 12.43
C ARG A 205 -22.20 -9.79 10.95
N ASP A 206 -23.17 -10.36 10.24
CA ASP A 206 -23.29 -10.15 8.80
C ASP A 206 -23.60 -8.68 8.47
N TRP A 207 -24.46 -8.03 9.27
CA TRP A 207 -24.72 -6.60 9.20
C TRP A 207 -23.46 -5.77 9.51
N PHE A 208 -22.77 -6.07 10.61
CA PHE A 208 -21.60 -5.35 11.09
C PHE A 208 -20.45 -5.43 10.09
N LEU A 209 -20.19 -6.59 9.47
CA LEU A 209 -19.15 -6.72 8.45
C LEU A 209 -19.51 -6.04 7.13
N HIS A 210 -20.81 -5.98 6.77
CA HIS A 210 -21.25 -5.24 5.60
C HIS A 210 -20.94 -3.74 5.74
N TYR A 211 -21.38 -3.12 6.83
CA TYR A 211 -21.15 -1.69 7.06
C TYR A 211 -19.68 -1.36 7.36
N ALA A 212 -18.91 -2.29 7.92
CA ALA A 212 -17.47 -2.09 8.14
C ALA A 212 -16.72 -1.94 6.81
N ARG A 213 -17.11 -2.69 5.78
CA ARG A 213 -16.55 -2.53 4.42
C ARG A 213 -16.89 -1.16 3.84
N GLU A 214 -18.12 -0.68 4.02
CA GLU A 214 -18.50 0.67 3.57
C GLU A 214 -17.73 1.77 4.32
N ALA A 215 -17.49 1.56 5.61
CA ALA A 215 -16.70 2.45 6.45
C ALA A 215 -15.17 2.30 6.25
N ARG A 216 -14.72 1.41 5.37
CA ARG A 216 -13.29 1.11 5.12
C ARG A 216 -12.55 0.68 6.39
N VAL A 217 -13.20 -0.13 7.23
CA VAL A 217 -12.62 -0.79 8.42
C VAL A 217 -12.92 -2.30 8.41
N GLY A 218 -13.14 -2.87 7.22
CA GLY A 218 -13.64 -4.23 7.04
C GLY A 218 -12.67 -5.31 7.51
N THR A 219 -11.36 -5.07 7.39
CA THR A 219 -10.32 -6.03 7.78
C THR A 219 -10.22 -6.10 9.30
N THR A 220 -10.06 -4.95 9.98
CA THR A 220 -10.08 -4.91 11.45
C THR A 220 -11.40 -5.44 12.02
N ALA A 221 -12.54 -5.09 11.41
CA ALA A 221 -13.84 -5.62 11.84
C ALA A 221 -13.92 -7.14 11.72
N GLY A 222 -13.35 -7.72 10.64
CA GLY A 222 -13.24 -9.16 10.46
C GLY A 222 -12.43 -9.82 11.57
N SER A 223 -11.23 -9.32 11.84
CA SER A 223 -10.38 -9.82 12.93
C SER A 223 -11.03 -9.68 14.31
N PHE A 224 -11.76 -8.59 14.56
CA PHE A 224 -12.51 -8.40 15.80
C PHE A 224 -13.62 -9.44 15.95
N VAL A 225 -14.41 -9.68 14.90
CA VAL A 225 -15.45 -10.72 14.90
C VAL A 225 -14.87 -12.10 15.19
N GLU A 226 -13.77 -12.47 14.51
CA GLU A 226 -13.10 -13.75 14.76
C GLU A 226 -12.61 -13.87 16.21
N TYR A 227 -12.04 -12.79 16.76
CA TYR A 227 -11.63 -12.72 18.17
C TYR A 227 -12.82 -12.93 19.12
N VAL A 228 -13.95 -12.27 18.87
CA VAL A 228 -15.17 -12.42 19.68
C VAL A 228 -15.72 -13.85 19.60
N GLU A 229 -15.73 -14.47 18.42
CA GLU A 229 -16.21 -15.85 18.22
C GLU A 229 -15.34 -16.91 18.90
N GLN A 230 -14.04 -16.62 19.08
CA GLN A 230 -13.11 -17.48 19.82
C GLN A 230 -13.23 -17.29 21.35
N HIS A 231 -13.87 -16.23 21.81
CA HIS A 231 -14.02 -15.93 23.22
C HIS A 231 -15.16 -16.75 23.86
N SER A 232 -14.93 -17.26 25.08
CA SER A 232 -15.94 -18.03 25.81
C SER A 232 -17.09 -17.17 26.35
N ASP A 233 -16.87 -15.86 26.43
CA ASP A 233 -17.86 -14.83 26.77
C ASP A 233 -17.76 -13.67 25.76
N PRO A 234 -18.53 -13.72 24.67
CA PRO A 234 -18.53 -12.68 23.64
C PRO A 234 -18.91 -11.28 24.18
N VAL A 235 -19.73 -11.19 25.23
CA VAL A 235 -20.09 -9.89 25.84
C VAL A 235 -18.89 -9.29 26.56
N ALA A 236 -18.11 -10.10 27.27
CA ALA A 236 -16.86 -9.65 27.88
C ALA A 236 -15.84 -9.19 26.83
N ALA A 237 -15.75 -9.89 25.68
CA ALA A 237 -14.86 -9.52 24.57
C ALA A 237 -15.18 -8.11 24.02
N PHE A 238 -16.46 -7.75 23.88
CA PHE A 238 -16.85 -6.37 23.56
C PHE A 238 -16.46 -5.36 24.65
N GLY A 239 -16.58 -5.77 25.92
CA GLY A 239 -16.20 -4.96 27.08
C GLY A 239 -14.71 -4.59 27.11
N GLU A 240 -13.82 -5.45 26.60
CA GLU A 240 -12.39 -5.14 26.47
C GLU A 240 -12.10 -3.94 25.56
N TYR A 241 -13.01 -3.69 24.59
CA TYR A 241 -12.96 -2.54 23.69
C TYR A 241 -13.81 -1.36 24.19
N GLY A 242 -14.26 -1.39 25.44
CA GLY A 242 -15.10 -0.35 26.04
C GLY A 242 -16.53 -0.31 25.51
N ILE A 243 -16.97 -1.35 24.80
CA ILE A 243 -18.32 -1.45 24.26
C ILE A 243 -19.20 -2.22 25.23
N THR A 244 -20.36 -1.66 25.55
CA THR A 244 -21.41 -2.38 26.27
C THR A 244 -22.51 -2.72 25.27
N PRO A 245 -22.67 -4.00 24.85
CA PRO A 245 -23.78 -4.42 24.02
C PRO A 245 -25.11 -3.98 24.65
N ALA A 246 -26.08 -3.54 23.85
CA ALA A 246 -27.37 -3.12 24.38
C ALA A 246 -27.98 -4.29 25.14
N ALA A 247 -28.08 -4.21 26.47
CA ALA A 247 -28.71 -5.27 27.25
C ALA A 247 -30.09 -5.52 26.64
N THR A 248 -30.33 -6.78 26.23
CA THR A 248 -31.60 -7.23 25.63
C THR A 248 -32.76 -6.42 26.22
N PRO A 249 -33.50 -5.63 25.40
CA PRO A 249 -34.72 -5.02 25.87
C PRO A 249 -35.54 -6.15 26.49
N ARG A 250 -36.07 -5.95 27.70
CA ARG A 250 -36.98 -6.96 28.26
C ARG A 250 -38.05 -7.21 27.20
N SER A 251 -38.50 -8.45 27.06
CA SER A 251 -39.51 -8.89 26.07
C SER A 251 -40.72 -7.96 25.91
N ASP A 252 -41.01 -7.11 26.90
CA ASP A 252 -42.08 -6.12 26.88
C ASP A 252 -41.78 -4.88 25.98
N ASP A 253 -40.51 -4.64 25.60
CA ASP A 253 -40.07 -3.52 24.75
C ASP A 253 -39.90 -3.91 23.28
N ALA A 254 -39.95 -5.21 22.95
CA ALA A 254 -39.79 -5.70 21.58
C ALA A 254 -40.90 -5.18 20.65
N ASP A 255 -42.14 -5.10 21.15
CA ASP A 255 -43.26 -4.50 20.44
C ASP A 255 -43.07 -2.98 20.25
N GLU A 256 -42.41 -2.30 21.18
CA GLU A 256 -42.12 -0.86 21.07
C GLU A 256 -41.00 -0.58 20.06
N VAL A 257 -39.96 -1.41 20.04
CA VAL A 257 -38.86 -1.31 19.06
C VAL A 257 -39.35 -1.66 17.66
N LEU A 258 -40.18 -2.70 17.52
CA LEU A 258 -40.82 -3.03 16.25
C LEU A 258 -41.71 -1.88 15.79
N HIS A 259 -42.50 -1.28 16.68
CA HIS A 259 -43.35 -0.13 16.37
C HIS A 259 -42.53 1.12 15.96
N ARG A 260 -41.37 1.34 16.59
CA ARG A 260 -40.49 2.47 16.28
C ARG A 260 -39.78 2.28 14.94
N LEU A 261 -39.30 1.07 14.65
CA LEU A 261 -38.76 0.72 13.32
C LEU A 261 -39.84 0.80 12.24
N GLU A 262 -41.06 0.37 12.53
CA GLU A 262 -42.19 0.54 11.60
C GLU A 262 -42.48 2.03 11.35
N GLN A 263 -42.49 2.90 12.35
CA GLN A 263 -42.72 4.33 12.11
C GLN A 263 -41.56 5.04 11.40
N ASP A 264 -40.32 4.78 11.82
CA ASP A 264 -39.17 5.56 11.39
C ASP A 264 -38.59 5.09 10.04
N LEU A 265 -38.75 3.80 9.67
CA LEU A 265 -38.30 3.30 8.37
C LEU A 265 -39.43 3.22 7.33
N ILE A 266 -40.63 2.74 7.70
CA ILE A 266 -41.68 2.49 6.70
C ILE A 266 -42.25 3.80 6.16
N GLY A 267 -42.40 4.83 7.01
CA GLY A 267 -42.90 6.15 6.59
C GLY A 267 -42.04 6.78 5.48
N PRO A 268 -40.74 7.03 5.71
CA PRO A 268 -39.87 7.64 4.72
C PRO A 268 -39.65 6.78 3.46
N LEU A 269 -39.63 5.45 3.58
CA LEU A 269 -39.53 4.54 2.43
C LEU A 269 -40.80 4.53 1.58
N ALA A 270 -41.98 4.59 2.20
CA ALA A 270 -43.25 4.68 1.48
C ALA A 270 -43.40 6.01 0.73
N GLU A 271 -42.87 7.11 1.29
CA GLU A 271 -42.80 8.41 0.59
C GLU A 271 -41.82 8.40 -0.58
N ARG A 272 -40.64 7.78 -0.43
CA ARG A 272 -39.70 7.60 -1.55
C ARG A 272 -40.29 6.77 -2.69
N LEU A 273 -40.93 5.64 -2.36
CA LEU A 273 -41.62 4.80 -3.34
C LEU A 273 -42.82 5.48 -4.00
N ALA A 274 -43.43 6.49 -3.36
CA ALA A 274 -44.49 7.28 -3.97
C ALA A 274 -43.98 8.16 -5.14
N GLY A 275 -42.70 8.55 -5.12
CA GLY A 275 -42.05 9.25 -6.24
C GLY A 275 -41.73 8.33 -7.41
N ASP A 276 -41.31 7.09 -7.12
CA ASP A 276 -40.80 6.16 -8.13
C ASP A 276 -41.88 5.31 -8.82
N LEU A 277 -43.05 5.13 -8.18
CA LEU A 277 -44.16 4.29 -8.69
C LEU A 277 -45.50 5.07 -8.74
N PRO A 278 -45.68 5.97 -9.72
CA PRO A 278 -46.93 6.70 -9.88
C PRO A 278 -48.05 5.74 -10.32
N GLY A 279 -49.10 5.61 -9.51
CA GLY A 279 -50.29 4.81 -9.84
C GLY A 279 -50.80 3.89 -8.73
N LEU A 280 -50.00 3.65 -7.68
CA LEU A 280 -50.43 2.89 -6.51
C LEU A 280 -51.13 3.80 -5.49
N SER A 281 -52.10 3.26 -4.75
CA SER A 281 -52.66 3.93 -3.57
C SER A 281 -51.68 3.91 -2.40
N ALA A 282 -51.89 4.78 -1.40
CA ALA A 282 -51.05 4.82 -0.20
C ALA A 282 -51.04 3.47 0.55
N GLY A 283 -52.19 2.81 0.65
CA GLY A 283 -52.30 1.49 1.28
C GLY A 283 -51.57 0.38 0.52
N GLU A 284 -51.54 0.42 -0.82
CA GLU A 284 -50.79 -0.55 -1.63
C GLU A 284 -49.29 -0.37 -1.50
N ARG A 285 -48.80 0.89 -1.42
CA ARG A 285 -47.38 1.18 -1.17
C ARG A 285 -46.96 0.72 0.22
N GLU A 286 -47.74 1.03 1.23
CA GLU A 286 -47.47 0.60 2.61
C GLU A 286 -47.45 -0.93 2.73
N HIS A 287 -48.40 -1.62 2.07
CA HIS A 287 -48.43 -3.07 2.02
C HIS A 287 -47.19 -3.67 1.33
N LEU A 288 -46.70 -3.05 0.24
CA LEU A 288 -45.48 -3.49 -0.44
C LEU A 288 -44.22 -3.28 0.41
N VAL A 289 -44.10 -2.15 1.11
CA VAL A 289 -42.96 -1.90 2.03
C VAL A 289 -42.99 -2.89 3.19
N ARG A 290 -44.16 -3.08 3.83
CA ARG A 290 -44.33 -4.08 4.90
C ARG A 290 -43.97 -5.49 4.42
N ARG A 291 -44.36 -5.87 3.19
CA ARG A 291 -44.01 -7.16 2.60
C ARG A 291 -42.52 -7.29 2.30
N ALA A 292 -41.86 -6.22 1.85
CA ALA A 292 -40.41 -6.20 1.61
C ALA A 292 -39.61 -6.29 2.92
N VAL A 293 -40.03 -5.57 3.95
CA VAL A 293 -39.45 -5.62 5.30
C VAL A 293 -39.67 -7.00 5.91
N ALA A 294 -40.89 -7.54 5.86
CA ALA A 294 -41.20 -8.87 6.38
C ALA A 294 -40.48 -10.00 5.61
N ALA A 295 -40.30 -9.89 4.29
CA ALA A 295 -39.51 -10.85 3.52
C ALA A 295 -38.03 -10.81 3.96
N ARG A 296 -37.49 -9.60 4.21
CA ARG A 296 -36.11 -9.42 4.64
C ARG A 296 -35.87 -9.84 6.10
N LEU A 297 -36.89 -9.78 6.94
CA LEU A 297 -36.85 -10.27 8.32
C LEU A 297 -37.21 -11.76 8.45
N GLY A 298 -38.00 -12.30 7.51
CA GLY A 298 -38.56 -13.66 7.55
C GLY A 298 -37.74 -14.73 6.83
N ASP A 299 -36.84 -14.37 5.90
CA ASP A 299 -35.99 -15.34 5.18
C ASP A 299 -34.93 -16.02 6.06
N GLY A 300 -34.82 -15.65 7.34
CA GLY A 300 -33.89 -16.26 8.31
C GLY A 300 -34.38 -17.54 9.00
N THR A 301 -35.59 -18.02 8.75
CA THR A 301 -36.17 -19.18 9.49
C THR A 301 -36.66 -20.34 8.61
N GLY A 302 -36.25 -20.41 7.34
CA GLY A 302 -36.77 -21.39 6.38
C GLY A 302 -35.72 -22.26 5.69
N GLY A 303 -35.01 -23.12 6.44
CA GLY A 303 -34.14 -24.15 5.86
C GLY A 303 -33.93 -25.30 6.85
N ALA A 304 -34.73 -26.36 6.68
CA ALA A 304 -34.67 -27.61 7.44
C ALA A 304 -33.43 -28.46 7.11
#